data_AF-A0A6I3EH08-F1
#
_entry.id   AF-A0A6I3EH08-F1
#
_cell.length_a   1.000
_cell.length_b   1.000
_cell.length_c   1.000
_cell.angle_alpha   90.00
_cell.angle_beta   90.00
_cell.angle_gamma   90.00
#
_symmetry.space_group_name_H-M   'P 1'
#
loop_
_entity.id
_entity.type
_entity.pdbx_description
1 polymer ?
#
loop_
_entity_poly.entity_id
_entity_poly.type
_entity_poly.pdbx_seq_one_letter_code
_entity_poly.pdbx_strand_id
1 'polypeptide(L)' 'TQTDTICPYCGVGCALTLHVQDNTIVKVTSPSDHSVTHGNLCIKGRFGFQHVQNHASD' A
#
# COMPACT_ATOMS: atom_id res chain seq x y z
N THR A 1 -12.16 -0.93 -5.92
CA THR A 1 -11.74 0.48 -6.02
C THR A 1 -10.24 0.61 -5.94
N GLN A 2 -9.68 1.67 -6.51
CA GLN A 2 -8.28 2.05 -6.32
C GLN A 2 -8.21 3.39 -5.59
N THR A 3 -7.33 3.49 -4.59
CA THR A 3 -7.13 4.69 -3.78
C THR A 3 -5.65 4.93 -3.58
N ASP A 4 -5.19 6.15 -3.83
CA ASP A 4 -3.80 6.54 -3.62
C ASP A 4 -3.58 7.08 -2.20
N THR A 5 -2.44 6.74 -1.62
CA THR A 5 -2.04 7.17 -0.27
C THR A 5 -0.52 7.13 -0.11
N ILE A 6 -0.04 7.50 1.07
CA ILE A 6 1.38 7.46 1.45
C ILE A 6 1.64 6.28 2.37
N CYS A 7 2.76 5.58 2.14
CA CYS A 7 3.23 4.48 2.96
C CYS A 7 3.54 4.94 4.40
N PRO A 8 2.91 4.36 5.44
CA PRO A 8 3.08 4.80 6.83
C PRO A 8 4.29 4.17 7.54
N TYR A 9 5.07 3.32 6.87
CA TYR A 9 6.08 2.49 7.55
C TYR A 9 7.39 3.20 7.90
N CYS A 10 7.84 4.14 7.09
CA CYS A 10 9.09 4.88 7.34
C CYS A 10 9.03 6.27 6.70
N GLY A 11 9.99 7.14 7.05
CA GLY A 11 10.02 8.53 6.60
C GLY A 11 10.30 8.77 5.10
N VAL A 12 10.44 7.72 4.28
CA VAL A 12 10.65 7.87 2.82
C VAL A 12 9.39 8.40 2.12
N GLY A 13 8.21 8.08 2.63
CA GLY A 13 6.95 8.59 2.07
C GLY A 13 6.60 8.03 0.68
N CYS A 14 6.83 6.74 0.44
CA CYS A 14 6.49 6.10 -0.83
C CYS A 14 4.99 6.25 -1.17
N ALA A 15 4.67 6.64 -2.41
CA ALA A 15 3.30 6.62 -2.91
C ALA A 15 2.81 5.18 -3.13
N LEU A 16 1.61 4.89 -2.63
CA LEU A 16 0.93 3.61 -2.74
C LEU A 16 -0.39 3.79 -3.49
N THR A 17 -0.70 2.84 -4.36
CA THR A 17 -2.05 2.62 -4.89
C THR A 17 -2.60 1.35 -4.26
N LEU A 18 -3.63 1.50 -3.44
CA LEU A 18 -4.34 0.41 -2.78
C LEU A 18 -5.40 -0.15 -3.72
N HIS A 19 -5.37 -1.45 -3.97
CA HIS A 19 -6.40 -2.16 -4.74
C HIS A 19 -7.34 -2.85 -3.75
N VAL A 20 -8.59 -2.39 -3.70
CA VAL A 20 -9.61 -2.85 -2.75
C VAL A 20 -10.72 -3.59 -3.47
N GLN A 21 -11.07 -4.76 -2.98
CA GLN A 21 -12.20 -5.58 -3.43
C GLN A 21 -12.94 -6.09 -2.19
N ASP A 22 -14.28 -6.03 -2.20
CA ASP A 22 -15.12 -6.52 -1.09
C ASP A 22 -14.67 -6.02 0.28
N ASN A 23 -14.43 -4.70 0.36
CA ASN A 23 -13.92 -4.00 1.55
C ASN A 23 -12.57 -4.51 2.09
N THR A 24 -11.80 -5.23 1.27
CA THR A 24 -10.52 -5.84 1.61
C THR A 24 -9.44 -5.34 0.65
N ILE A 25 -8.28 -4.94 1.18
CA ILE A 25 -7.09 -4.64 0.39
C ILE A 25 -6.52 -5.96 -0.10
N VAL A 26 -6.48 -6.16 -1.43
CA VAL A 26 -5.99 -7.39 -2.06
C VAL A 26 -4.60 -7.22 -2.67
N LYS A 27 -4.18 -5.99 -2.96
CA LYS A 27 -2.88 -5.68 -3.57
C LYS A 27 -2.49 -4.23 -3.28
N VAL A 28 -1.18 -4.00 -3.20
CA VAL A 28 -0.59 -2.65 -3.16
C VAL A 28 0.44 -2.51 -4.28
N THR A 29 0.36 -1.42 -5.03
CA THR A 29 1.33 -1.04 -6.07
C THR A 29 1.86 0.37 -5.83
N SER A 30 2.83 0.79 -6.64
CA SER A 30 3.27 2.18 -6.73
C SER A 30 3.27 2.59 -8.20
N PRO A 31 2.99 3.86 -8.55
CA PRO A 31 3.07 4.33 -9.93
C PRO A 31 4.50 4.19 -10.48
N SER A 32 4.63 3.75 -11.72
CA SER A 32 5.94 3.55 -12.37
C SER A 32 6.70 4.85 -12.63
N ASP A 33 5.97 5.96 -12.75
CA ASP A 33 6.46 7.32 -12.97
C ASP A 33 6.66 8.12 -11.67
N HIS A 34 6.45 7.51 -10.50
CA HIS A 34 6.65 8.17 -9.22
C HIS A 34 8.14 8.39 -8.93
N SER A 35 8.52 9.63 -8.62
CA SER A 35 9.92 10.08 -8.50
C SER A 35 10.75 9.39 -7.41
N VAL A 36 10.10 8.83 -6.38
CA VAL A 36 10.81 8.15 -5.28
C VAL A 36 10.92 6.64 -5.53
N THR A 37 9.84 6.01 -5.99
CA THR A 37 9.69 4.56 -6.00
C THR A 37 9.88 3.95 -7.39
N HIS A 38 9.57 4.68 -8.45
CA HIS A 38 9.60 4.19 -9.84
C HIS A 38 8.90 2.83 -9.98
N GLY A 39 7.71 2.69 -9.37
CA GLY A 39 6.93 1.45 -9.35
C GLY A 39 7.35 0.40 -8.31
N ASN A 40 8.47 0.61 -7.62
CA ASN A 40 9.02 -0.37 -6.68
C ASN A 40 8.63 -0.09 -5.23
N LEU A 41 8.44 -1.16 -4.47
CA LEU A 41 8.13 -1.13 -3.04
C LEU A 41 8.96 -2.16 -2.31
N CYS A 42 9.46 -1.80 -1.12
CA CYS A 42 10.04 -2.76 -0.19
C CYS A 42 8.97 -3.70 0.37
N ILE A 43 9.40 -4.73 1.11
CA ILE A 43 8.49 -5.74 1.71
C ILE A 43 7.36 -5.11 2.54
N LYS A 44 7.68 -4.06 3.32
CA LYS A 44 6.70 -3.37 4.18
C LYS A 44 5.64 -2.64 3.36
N GLY A 45 6.04 -1.89 2.33
CA GLY A 45 5.10 -1.18 1.46
C GLY A 45 4.25 -2.11 0.61
N ARG A 46 4.80 -3.26 0.19
CA ARG A 46 4.12 -4.19 -0.71
C ARG A 46 3.15 -5.13 0.00
N PHE A 47 3.48 -5.59 1.21
CA PHE A 47 2.73 -6.64 1.91
C PHE A 47 2.28 -6.26 3.32
N GLY A 48 2.74 -5.13 3.85
CA GLY A 48 2.43 -4.73 5.22
C GLY A 48 0.94 -4.39 5.48
N PHE A 49 0.17 -4.14 4.43
CA PHE A 49 -1.26 -3.80 4.52
C PHE A 49 -2.12 -4.84 5.26
N GLN A 50 -1.63 -6.06 5.47
CA GLN A 50 -2.29 -7.06 6.31
C GLN A 50 -2.48 -6.58 7.76
N HIS A 51 -1.57 -5.75 8.28
CA HIS A 51 -1.63 -5.25 9.66
C HIS A 51 -2.93 -4.49 9.97
N VAL A 52 -3.44 -3.69 9.03
CA VAL A 52 -4.67 -2.91 9.23
C VAL A 52 -5.95 -3.72 9.00
N GLN A 53 -5.84 -4.93 8.46
CA GLN A 53 -6.98 -5.81 8.18
C GLN A 53 -7.16 -6.90 9.26
N ASN A 54 -6.09 -7.24 9.97
CA ASN A 54 -6.12 -8.25 11.03
C ASN A 54 -6.89 -7.82 12.30
N HIS A 55 -7.39 -6.57 12.36
CA HIS A 55 -8.24 -6.08 13.45
C HIS A 55 -9.75 -6.35 13.23
N ALA A 56 -10.13 -7.06 12.17
CA ALA A 56 -11.54 -7.33 11.86
C ALA A 56 -12.16 -8.52 12.63
N SER A 57 -11.49 -9.04 13.67
CA SER A 57 -11.94 -10.21 14.45
C SER A 57 -12.35 -9.90 15.90
N ASP A 58 -12.58 -8.63 16.23
CA ASP A 58 -13.23 -8.23 17.51
C ASP A 58 -14.71 -7.90 17.29
#